data_AF-A0A484MS04-F1
#
_entry.id   AF-A0A484MS04-F1
#
_cell.length_a   1.000
_cell.length_b   1.000
_cell.length_c   1.000
_cell.angle_alpha   90.00
_cell.angle_beta   90.00
_cell.angle_gamma   90.00
#
_symmetry.space_group_name_H-M   'P 1'
#
loop_
_entity.id
_entity.type
_entity.pdbx_description
1 polymer ?
#
loop_
_entity_poly.entity_id
_entity_poly.type
_entity_poly.pdbx_seq_one_letter_code
_entity_poly.pdbx_strand_id
1 'polypeptide(L)'
;MAMSSEKEVFLKEFGEDYGYRNSSRNIDQIRAMEFKRLEGVVYLDHAGATLHSESQLEAVLKELNSTVYGNPHSQSSCSMSSNDCVQKARQQVLEFFNASPREYSCIFTSGATAALKLVGETFPWCSESSFMYTMENHNSVLGIREYALNKGATTFAVDVKDAISNDSSQSHQSAFKISHRPMQRCEAGLPNEGSTGKVHNLFAFPSECNFSGKRFNLDLVNIVKEGSDSILGSSSLSHR
;
A
#
# COMPACT_ATOMS: atom_id res chain seq x y z
N MET A 1 19.61 30.53 -19.71
CA MET A 1 18.35 31.08 -19.18
C MET A 1 18.65 31.62 -17.80
N ALA A 2 18.42 32.91 -17.55
CA ALA A 2 18.59 33.47 -16.20
C ALA A 2 17.63 32.73 -15.25
N MET A 3 18.11 32.30 -14.09
CA MET A 3 17.22 31.82 -13.04
C MET A 3 16.23 32.95 -12.72
N SER A 4 14.93 32.62 -12.67
CA SER A 4 13.93 33.54 -12.12
C SER A 4 14.41 33.95 -10.72
N SER A 5 14.37 35.25 -10.39
CA SER A 5 14.79 35.75 -9.07
C SER A 5 14.09 35.02 -7.92
N GLU A 6 12.89 34.50 -8.16
CA GLU A 6 12.10 33.73 -7.19
C GLU A 6 12.72 32.35 -6.91
N LYS A 7 13.29 31.69 -7.93
CA LYS A 7 13.93 30.39 -7.78
C LYS A 7 15.23 30.49 -7.00
N GLU A 8 15.99 31.56 -7.18
CA GLU A 8 17.21 31.81 -6.40
C GLU A 8 16.87 32.03 -4.92
N VAL A 9 15.81 32.79 -4.62
CA VAL A 9 15.31 32.96 -3.26
C VAL A 9 14.88 31.62 -2.66
N PHE A 10 14.09 30.84 -3.39
CA PHE A 10 13.67 29.50 -2.96
C PHE A 10 14.86 28.58 -2.67
N LEU A 11 15.84 28.50 -3.57
CA LEU A 11 17.02 27.65 -3.39
C LEU A 11 17.92 28.15 -2.25
N LYS A 12 17.94 29.44 -1.95
CA LYS A 12 18.66 29.97 -0.79
C LYS A 12 18.03 29.52 0.53
N GLU A 13 16.70 29.41 0.57
CA GLU A 13 15.96 29.03 1.78
C GLU A 13 15.82 27.51 1.93
N PHE A 14 15.56 26.78 0.84
CA PHE A 14 15.22 25.36 0.85
C PHE A 14 16.19 24.48 0.07
N GLY A 15 17.24 25.03 -0.55
CA GLY A 15 18.14 24.30 -1.45
C GLY A 15 18.80 23.09 -0.82
N GLU A 16 19.11 23.16 0.48
CA GLU A 16 19.66 22.02 1.23
C GLU A 16 18.68 20.84 1.31
N ASP A 17 17.37 21.08 1.36
CA ASP A 17 16.33 20.05 1.41
C ASP A 17 15.69 19.78 0.03
N TYR A 18 16.02 20.58 -0.98
CA TYR A 18 15.44 20.50 -2.31
C TYR A 18 16.23 19.58 -3.24
N GLY A 19 15.63 18.45 -3.58
CA GLY A 19 16.21 17.47 -4.50
C GLY A 19 16.98 16.37 -3.80
N TYR A 20 17.98 15.84 -4.49
CA TYR A 20 18.68 14.63 -4.09
C TYR A 20 20.11 14.96 -3.67
N ARG A 21 20.34 15.13 -2.35
CA ARG A 21 21.61 15.59 -1.74
C ARG A 21 22.88 14.89 -2.26
N ASN A 22 22.78 13.60 -2.59
CA ASN A 22 23.91 12.78 -3.03
C ASN A 22 23.86 12.41 -4.53
N SER A 23 23.03 13.11 -5.31
CA SER A 23 22.90 12.86 -6.74
C SER A 23 23.95 13.65 -7.52
N SER A 24 24.52 13.03 -8.55
CA SER A 24 25.39 13.71 -9.53
C SER A 24 24.64 14.74 -10.39
N ARG A 25 23.30 14.72 -10.34
CA ARG A 25 22.42 15.64 -11.08
C ARG A 25 21.39 16.27 -10.15
N ASN A 26 21.17 17.58 -10.32
CA ASN A 26 20.08 18.28 -9.63
C ASN A 26 18.71 18.02 -10.29
N ILE A 27 17.61 18.45 -9.65
CA ILE A 27 16.25 18.25 -10.16
C ILE A 27 16.07 18.82 -11.57
N ASP A 28 16.64 20.00 -11.85
CA ASP A 28 16.49 20.65 -13.15
C ASP A 28 17.12 19.84 -14.27
N GLN A 29 18.32 19.31 -14.02
CA GLN A 29 19.03 18.44 -14.95
C GLN A 29 18.26 17.14 -15.16
N ILE A 30 17.74 16.53 -14.09
CA ILE A 30 16.90 15.32 -14.19
C ILE A 30 15.66 15.61 -15.03
N ARG A 31 14.95 16.72 -14.76
CA ARG A 31 13.76 17.10 -15.52
C ARG A 31 14.06 17.34 -16.99
N ALA A 32 15.13 18.07 -17.30
CA ALA A 32 15.51 18.38 -18.68
C ALA A 32 15.91 17.12 -19.48
N MET A 33 16.51 16.12 -18.82
CA MET A 33 16.97 14.89 -19.48
C MET A 33 15.88 13.81 -19.54
N GLU A 34 15.27 13.51 -18.38
CA GLU A 34 14.39 12.36 -18.20
C GLU A 34 12.91 12.67 -18.45
N PHE A 35 12.55 13.96 -18.49
CA PHE A 35 11.16 14.42 -18.63
C PHE A 35 11.04 15.63 -19.57
N LYS A 36 11.87 15.68 -20.62
CA LYS A 36 11.93 16.79 -21.60
C LYS A 36 10.56 17.19 -22.17
N ARG A 37 9.65 16.22 -22.34
CA ARG A 37 8.28 16.42 -22.81
C ARG A 37 7.38 17.24 -21.87
N LEU A 38 7.86 17.57 -20.67
CA LEU A 38 7.21 18.51 -19.75
C LEU A 38 7.67 19.95 -19.96
N GLU A 39 8.46 20.25 -20.99
CA GLU A 39 8.78 21.64 -21.35
C GLU A 39 7.49 22.43 -21.59
N GLY A 40 7.35 23.56 -20.89
CA GLY A 40 6.13 24.37 -20.92
C GLY A 40 4.92 23.80 -20.19
N VAL A 41 5.03 22.62 -19.55
CA VAL A 41 3.92 21.93 -18.86
C VAL A 41 4.21 21.74 -17.38
N VAL A 42 3.30 22.23 -16.54
CA VAL A 42 3.31 21.98 -15.09
C VAL A 42 2.37 20.83 -14.78
N TYR A 43 2.93 19.63 -14.57
CA TYR A 43 2.18 18.42 -14.24
C TYR A 43 2.19 18.20 -12.72
N LEU A 44 1.02 18.28 -12.09
CA LEU A 44 0.85 18.16 -10.63
C LEU A 44 -0.03 16.98 -10.22
N ASP A 45 -0.31 16.05 -11.14
CA ASP A 45 -1.19 14.89 -10.92
C ASP A 45 -0.41 13.58 -10.64
N HIS A 46 0.77 13.71 -10.00
CA HIS A 46 1.64 12.58 -9.69
C HIS A 46 1.03 11.57 -8.70
N ALA A 47 0.06 11.99 -7.89
CA ALA A 47 -0.69 11.10 -7.01
C ALA A 47 -1.68 10.20 -7.78
N GLY A 48 -2.17 10.65 -8.94
CA GLY A 48 -3.02 9.86 -9.84
C GLY A 48 -2.20 8.88 -10.67
N ALA A 49 -1.21 9.40 -11.42
CA ALA A 49 -0.28 8.57 -12.17
C ALA A 49 1.06 9.30 -12.36
N THR A 50 2.17 8.58 -12.19
CA THR A 50 3.49 9.13 -12.50
C THR A 50 3.85 8.93 -13.96
N LEU A 51 4.86 9.67 -14.41
CA LEU A 51 5.34 9.67 -15.79
C LEU A 51 6.56 8.74 -15.89
N HIS A 52 6.70 8.01 -17.00
CA HIS A 52 7.91 7.23 -17.29
C HIS A 52 9.10 8.14 -17.62
N SER A 53 10.33 7.78 -17.28
CA SER A 53 11.49 8.55 -17.75
C SER A 53 11.83 8.24 -19.22
N GLU A 54 12.56 9.15 -19.88
CA GLU A 54 13.13 8.87 -21.21
C GLU A 54 14.01 7.61 -21.19
N SER A 55 14.88 7.49 -20.18
CA SER A 55 15.75 6.31 -20.03
C SER A 55 14.99 4.99 -19.85
N GLN A 56 13.88 5.00 -19.09
CA GLN A 56 13.02 3.82 -18.91
C GLN A 56 12.41 3.39 -20.24
N LEU A 57 11.88 4.35 -21.01
CA LEU A 57 11.28 4.05 -22.30
C LEU A 57 12.30 3.52 -23.31
N GLU A 58 13.47 4.16 -23.40
CA GLU A 58 14.56 3.71 -24.26
C GLU A 58 15.04 2.30 -23.91
N ALA A 59 15.20 1.99 -22.61
CA ALA A 59 15.61 0.67 -22.15
C ALA A 59 14.59 -0.41 -22.55
N VAL A 60 13.30 -0.17 -22.29
CA VAL A 60 12.21 -1.12 -22.63
C VAL A 60 12.14 -1.35 -24.14
N LEU A 61 12.20 -0.28 -24.94
CA LEU A 61 12.15 -0.40 -26.40
C LEU A 61 13.38 -1.14 -26.95
N LYS A 62 14.57 -0.86 -26.43
CA LYS A 62 15.79 -1.58 -26.81
C LYS A 62 15.68 -3.06 -26.47
N GLU A 63 15.18 -3.38 -25.28
CA GLU A 63 15.01 -4.76 -24.82
C GLU A 63 14.04 -5.53 -25.73
N LEU A 64 12.85 -4.98 -25.97
CA LEU A 64 11.83 -5.59 -26.81
C LEU A 64 12.26 -5.75 -28.27
N ASN A 65 13.08 -4.83 -28.80
CA ASN A 65 13.61 -4.92 -30.16
C ASN A 65 14.75 -5.93 -30.31
N SER A 66 15.51 -6.20 -29.24
CA SER A 66 16.71 -7.04 -29.30
C SER A 66 16.50 -8.46 -28.79
N THR A 67 15.40 -8.71 -28.07
CA THR A 67 15.16 -10.00 -27.40
C THR A 67 13.79 -10.53 -27.77
N VAL A 68 13.73 -11.81 -28.16
CA VAL A 68 12.47 -12.53 -28.36
C VAL A 68 12.07 -13.19 -27.05
N TYR A 69 10.99 -12.68 -26.46
CA TYR A 69 10.35 -13.30 -25.31
C TYR A 69 9.23 -14.25 -25.73
N GLY A 70 9.11 -15.36 -25.00
CA GLY A 70 8.08 -16.37 -25.22
C GLY A 70 7.21 -16.54 -23.98
N ASN A 71 6.23 -17.45 -24.06
CA ASN A 71 5.48 -17.84 -22.87
C ASN A 71 6.44 -18.49 -21.85
N PRO A 72 6.60 -17.95 -20.63
CA PRO A 72 7.57 -18.44 -19.63
C PRO A 72 7.30 -19.86 -19.11
N HIS A 73 6.16 -20.45 -19.48
CA HIS A 73 5.79 -21.83 -19.12
C HIS A 73 6.07 -22.85 -20.24
N SER A 74 6.59 -22.41 -21.39
CA SER A 74 7.01 -23.30 -22.48
C SER A 74 8.43 -23.84 -22.25
N GLN A 75 8.83 -24.88 -22.98
CA GLN A 75 10.19 -25.42 -22.94
C GLN A 75 11.02 -24.97 -24.16
N SER A 76 11.29 -23.67 -24.26
CA SER A 76 12.15 -23.08 -25.31
C SER A 76 13.15 -22.09 -24.71
N SER A 77 14.21 -21.77 -25.46
CA SER A 77 15.21 -20.77 -25.03
C SER A 77 14.56 -19.40 -24.74
N CYS A 78 13.65 -18.93 -25.60
CA CYS A 78 12.92 -17.67 -25.40
C CYS A 78 12.00 -17.72 -24.17
N SER A 79 11.42 -18.88 -23.85
CA SER A 79 10.65 -19.08 -22.61
C SER A 79 11.53 -18.95 -21.37
N MET A 80 12.70 -19.59 -21.37
CA MET A 80 13.67 -19.50 -20.26
C MET A 80 14.10 -18.06 -20.01
N SER A 81 14.43 -17.30 -21.08
CA SER A 81 14.76 -15.87 -20.95
C SER A 81 13.61 -15.05 -20.33
N SER A 82 12.36 -15.39 -20.66
CA SER A 82 11.18 -14.72 -20.11
C SER A 82 11.01 -15.06 -18.62
N ASN A 83 11.16 -16.33 -18.25
CA ASN A 83 11.14 -16.76 -16.86
C ASN A 83 12.24 -16.08 -16.04
N ASP A 84 13.48 -16.04 -16.54
CA ASP A 84 14.61 -15.38 -15.88
C ASP A 84 14.35 -13.89 -15.66
N CYS A 85 13.76 -13.21 -16.64
CA CYS A 85 13.38 -11.81 -16.51
C CYS A 85 12.34 -11.61 -15.39
N VAL A 86 11.29 -12.45 -15.36
CA VAL A 86 10.26 -12.41 -14.30
C VAL A 86 10.87 -12.71 -12.93
N GLN A 87 11.78 -13.68 -12.80
CA GLN A 87 12.43 -13.98 -11.52
C GLN A 87 13.33 -12.83 -11.05
N LYS A 88 14.10 -12.21 -11.95
CA LYS A 88 14.90 -11.02 -11.64
C LYS A 88 14.02 -9.85 -11.17
N ALA A 89 12.90 -9.62 -11.85
CA ALA A 89 11.96 -8.57 -11.46
C ALA A 89 11.38 -8.84 -10.05
N ARG A 90 11.02 -10.09 -9.72
CA ARG A 90 10.57 -10.44 -8.36
C ARG A 90 11.64 -10.17 -7.32
N GLN A 91 12.88 -10.56 -7.60
CA GLN A 91 14.01 -10.35 -6.69
C GLN A 91 14.27 -8.86 -6.44
N GLN A 92 14.23 -8.03 -7.48
CA GLN A 92 14.38 -6.57 -7.35
C GLN A 92 13.27 -5.95 -6.50
N VAL A 93 12.03 -6.40 -6.65
CA VAL A 93 10.92 -5.92 -5.80
C VAL A 93 11.13 -6.30 -4.34
N LEU A 94 11.54 -7.54 -4.07
CA LEU A 94 11.82 -7.99 -2.71
C LEU A 94 12.98 -7.21 -2.08
N GLU A 95 14.06 -6.98 -2.82
CA GLU A 95 15.19 -6.15 -2.37
C GLU A 95 14.78 -4.71 -2.09
N PHE A 96 13.95 -4.11 -2.96
CA PHE A 96 13.44 -2.75 -2.77
C PHE A 96 12.66 -2.60 -1.46
N PHE A 97 11.87 -3.62 -1.10
CA PHE A 97 11.11 -3.64 0.16
C PHE A 97 11.89 -4.22 1.35
N ASN A 98 13.18 -4.54 1.19
CA ASN A 98 13.98 -5.24 2.20
C ASN A 98 13.29 -6.52 2.73
N ALA A 99 12.62 -7.25 1.84
CA ALA A 99 11.81 -8.42 2.15
C ALA A 99 12.58 -9.70 1.80
N SER A 100 12.82 -10.57 2.78
CA SER A 100 13.52 -11.83 2.57
C SER A 100 12.70 -12.81 1.74
N PRO A 101 13.23 -13.41 0.66
CA PRO A 101 12.51 -14.44 -0.11
C PRO A 101 12.24 -15.74 0.67
N ARG A 102 12.82 -15.89 1.87
CA ARG A 102 12.51 -17.01 2.78
C ARG A 102 11.19 -16.83 3.53
N GLU A 103 10.73 -15.59 3.67
CA GLU A 103 9.54 -15.22 4.44
C GLU A 103 8.46 -14.62 3.54
N TYR A 104 8.85 -13.89 2.49
CA TYR A 104 7.97 -13.17 1.60
C TYR A 104 7.99 -13.75 0.19
N SER A 105 6.83 -13.71 -0.46
CA SER A 105 6.69 -13.97 -1.90
C SER A 105 6.20 -12.71 -2.60
N CYS A 106 6.87 -12.34 -3.70
CA CYS A 106 6.39 -11.27 -4.57
C CYS A 106 5.32 -11.84 -5.52
N ILE A 107 4.12 -11.28 -5.53
CA ILE A 107 3.03 -11.66 -6.45
C ILE A 107 2.68 -10.46 -7.33
N PHE A 108 2.95 -10.57 -8.63
CA PHE A 108 2.53 -9.56 -9.60
C PHE A 108 1.02 -9.64 -9.85
N THR A 109 0.36 -8.50 -9.82
CA THR A 109 -1.05 -8.31 -10.18
C THR A 109 -1.16 -7.13 -11.16
N SER A 110 -2.35 -6.85 -11.68
CA SER A 110 -2.56 -5.69 -12.56
C SER A 110 -2.51 -4.34 -11.84
N GLY A 111 -2.38 -4.32 -10.51
CA GLY A 111 -2.26 -3.11 -9.70
C GLY A 111 -2.80 -3.27 -8.28
N ALA A 112 -2.71 -2.21 -7.48
CA ALA A 112 -3.11 -2.22 -6.06
C ALA A 112 -4.55 -2.73 -5.84
N THR A 113 -5.49 -2.31 -6.67
CA THR A 113 -6.90 -2.77 -6.59
C THR A 113 -7.03 -4.27 -6.80
N ALA A 114 -6.32 -4.85 -7.77
CA ALA A 114 -6.36 -6.30 -8.03
C ALA A 114 -5.69 -7.10 -6.91
N ALA A 115 -4.60 -6.59 -6.33
CA ALA A 115 -3.96 -7.18 -5.16
C ALA A 115 -4.90 -7.17 -3.94
N LEU A 116 -5.55 -6.05 -3.64
CA LEU A 116 -6.51 -5.94 -2.54
C LEU A 116 -7.73 -6.84 -2.75
N LYS A 117 -8.23 -6.93 -4.00
CA LYS A 117 -9.29 -7.87 -4.37
C LYS A 117 -8.89 -9.31 -4.07
N LEU A 118 -7.69 -9.73 -4.49
CA LEU A 118 -7.16 -11.06 -4.23
C LEU A 118 -7.11 -11.36 -2.71
N VAL A 119 -6.65 -10.39 -1.91
CA VAL A 119 -6.69 -10.50 -0.43
C VAL A 119 -8.13 -10.73 0.04
N GLY A 120 -9.09 -9.90 -0.38
CA GLY A 120 -10.49 -10.06 0.00
C GLY A 120 -11.08 -11.41 -0.37
N GLU A 121 -10.79 -11.93 -1.56
CA GLU A 121 -11.31 -13.21 -2.06
C GLU A 121 -10.71 -14.45 -1.38
N THR A 122 -9.44 -14.37 -0.97
CA THR A 122 -8.69 -15.51 -0.44
C THR A 122 -8.55 -15.52 1.07
N PHE A 123 -8.87 -14.41 1.75
CA PHE A 123 -8.83 -14.35 3.20
C PHE A 123 -9.84 -15.35 3.80
N PRO A 124 -9.45 -16.10 4.85
CA PRO A 124 -10.29 -17.16 5.43
C PRO A 124 -11.37 -16.57 6.34
N TRP A 125 -12.31 -15.83 5.76
CA TRP A 125 -13.42 -15.23 6.50
C TRP A 125 -14.35 -16.28 7.11
N CYS A 126 -14.81 -16.02 8.33
CA CYS A 126 -15.94 -16.71 8.94
C CYS A 126 -16.88 -15.69 9.61
N SER A 127 -18.01 -16.16 10.16
CA SER A 127 -18.97 -15.30 10.87
C SER A 127 -18.40 -14.62 12.12
N GLU A 128 -17.31 -15.16 12.66
CA GLU A 128 -16.59 -14.61 13.81
C GLU A 128 -15.46 -13.65 13.40
N SER A 129 -15.13 -13.57 12.10
CA SER A 129 -14.12 -12.65 11.58
C SER A 129 -14.59 -11.19 11.65
N SER A 130 -13.61 -10.31 11.76
CA SER A 130 -13.79 -8.86 11.67
C SER A 130 -12.88 -8.27 10.60
N PHE A 131 -13.44 -7.42 9.75
CA PHE A 131 -12.70 -6.55 8.85
C PHE A 131 -12.77 -5.10 9.31
N MET A 132 -11.63 -4.51 9.61
CA MET A 132 -11.49 -3.14 10.09
C MET A 132 -10.64 -2.36 9.10
N TYR A 133 -11.03 -1.12 8.80
CA TYR A 133 -10.27 -0.23 7.92
C TYR A 133 -10.38 1.20 8.40
N THR A 134 -9.36 2.02 8.14
CA THR A 134 -9.39 3.44 8.54
C THR A 134 -10.23 4.28 7.57
N MET A 135 -10.74 5.41 8.04
CA MET A 135 -11.55 6.33 7.22
C MET A 135 -10.77 6.90 6.02
N GLU A 136 -9.45 6.92 6.11
CA GLU A 136 -8.51 7.47 5.12
C GLU A 136 -8.12 6.46 4.03
N ASN A 137 -8.59 5.21 4.14
CA ASN A 137 -8.33 4.20 3.12
C ASN A 137 -8.99 4.56 1.78
N HIS A 138 -8.28 4.28 0.69
CA HIS A 138 -8.81 4.36 -0.66
C HIS A 138 -9.98 3.37 -0.88
N ASN A 139 -10.90 3.70 -1.79
CA ASN A 139 -12.10 2.91 -2.11
C ASN A 139 -11.79 1.44 -2.44
N SER A 140 -10.62 1.14 -3.00
CA SER A 140 -10.18 -0.22 -3.31
C SER A 140 -10.07 -1.12 -2.06
N VAL A 141 -9.74 -0.55 -0.89
CA VAL A 141 -9.75 -1.28 0.39
C VAL A 141 -11.18 -1.47 0.88
N LEU A 142 -12.05 -0.48 0.69
CA LEU A 142 -13.44 -0.55 1.12
C LEU A 142 -14.21 -1.67 0.40
N GLY A 143 -13.83 -1.97 -0.85
CA GLY A 143 -14.38 -3.10 -1.61
C GLY A 143 -14.17 -4.46 -0.93
N ILE A 144 -13.17 -4.60 -0.04
CA ILE A 144 -12.94 -5.86 0.71
C ILE A 144 -14.14 -6.22 1.61
N ARG A 145 -14.90 -5.21 2.07
CA ARG A 145 -16.08 -5.41 2.93
C ARG A 145 -17.09 -6.37 2.32
N GLU A 146 -17.29 -6.34 1.01
CA GLU A 146 -18.26 -7.21 0.35
C GLU A 146 -17.89 -8.69 0.52
N TYR A 147 -16.61 -9.04 0.45
CA TYR A 147 -16.15 -10.41 0.66
C TYR A 147 -16.32 -10.87 2.11
N ALA A 148 -15.99 -9.99 3.05
CA ALA A 148 -16.17 -10.25 4.48
C ALA A 148 -17.66 -10.45 4.83
N LEU A 149 -18.53 -9.51 4.41
CA LEU A 149 -19.97 -9.55 4.68
C LEU A 149 -20.64 -10.77 4.04
N ASN A 150 -20.25 -11.15 2.82
CA ASN A 150 -20.78 -12.36 2.15
C ASN A 150 -20.44 -13.67 2.89
N LYS A 151 -19.47 -13.64 3.81
CA LYS A 151 -19.09 -14.75 4.68
C LYS A 151 -19.57 -14.60 6.12
N GLY A 152 -20.44 -13.62 6.38
CA GLY A 152 -21.04 -13.35 7.68
C GLY A 152 -20.15 -12.57 8.65
N ALA A 153 -18.95 -12.14 8.22
CA ALA A 153 -18.02 -11.38 9.05
C ALA A 153 -18.56 -9.96 9.34
N THR A 154 -18.09 -9.35 10.41
CA THR A 154 -18.46 -7.97 10.76
C THR A 154 -17.46 -6.97 10.17
N THR A 155 -17.93 -5.80 9.74
CA THR A 155 -17.05 -4.75 9.19
C THR A 155 -17.13 -3.46 10.00
N PHE A 156 -15.99 -2.78 10.18
CA PHE A 156 -15.88 -1.56 10.98
C PHE A 156 -15.06 -0.48 10.28
N ALA A 157 -15.62 0.72 10.20
CA ALA A 157 -14.86 1.92 9.89
C ALA A 157 -14.19 2.43 11.17
N VAL A 158 -12.88 2.65 11.13
CA VAL A 158 -12.08 3.11 12.27
C VAL A 158 -11.58 4.53 12.03
N ASP A 159 -11.88 5.42 12.99
CA ASP A 159 -11.22 6.73 13.09
C ASP A 159 -9.96 6.59 13.94
N VAL A 160 -8.79 6.91 13.39
CA VAL A 160 -7.50 6.84 14.08
C VAL A 160 -7.03 8.26 14.38
N LYS A 161 -7.25 8.68 15.63
CA LYS A 161 -6.77 9.96 16.14
C LYS A 161 -5.47 9.78 16.90
N ASP A 162 -4.50 10.62 16.58
CA ASP A 162 -3.29 10.77 17.37
C ASP A 162 -3.70 11.40 18.71
N ALA A 163 -3.53 10.71 19.84
CA ALA A 163 -3.63 11.36 21.13
C ALA A 163 -2.45 12.31 21.26
N ILE A 164 -2.72 13.61 21.21
CA ILE A 164 -1.75 14.63 21.57
C ILE A 164 -1.51 14.49 23.08
N SER A 165 -0.42 13.83 23.47
CA SER A 165 0.07 13.90 24.84
C SER A 165 0.72 15.27 25.05
N ASN A 166 -0.03 16.20 25.65
CA ASN A 166 0.50 17.50 26.09
C ASN A 166 1.41 17.40 27.32
N ASP A 167 2.02 16.24 27.61
CA ASP A 167 2.89 16.07 28.76
C ASP A 167 4.27 15.60 28.31
N SER A 168 5.26 16.47 28.48
CA SER A 168 6.67 16.31 28.10
C SER A 168 7.44 15.34 28.99
N SER A 169 6.75 14.38 29.62
CA SER A 169 7.35 13.48 30.58
C SER A 169 6.58 12.15 30.57
N GLN A 170 7.26 11.08 30.12
CA GLN A 170 6.93 9.65 30.23
C GLN A 170 6.26 8.98 29.01
N SER A 171 6.98 7.98 28.49
CA SER A 171 6.58 6.88 27.59
C SER A 171 5.78 7.25 26.32
N HIS A 172 6.44 7.08 25.16
CA HIS A 172 5.83 7.05 23.83
C HIS A 172 4.86 5.86 23.66
N GLN A 173 3.73 5.87 24.36
CA GLN A 173 2.56 5.09 23.98
C GLN A 173 1.57 6.05 23.35
N SER A 174 1.64 6.17 22.03
CA SER A 174 0.63 6.84 21.21
C SER A 174 -0.71 6.14 21.46
N ALA A 175 -1.51 6.69 22.36
CA ALA A 175 -2.83 6.17 22.66
C ALA A 175 -3.77 6.48 21.49
N PHE A 176 -4.04 5.51 20.61
CA PHE A 176 -5.01 5.69 19.55
C PHE A 176 -6.44 5.53 20.09
N LYS A 177 -7.30 6.53 19.87
CA LYS A 177 -8.73 6.39 20.17
C LYS A 177 -9.44 5.83 18.95
N ILE A 178 -9.78 4.55 19.00
CA ILE A 178 -10.55 3.86 17.95
C ILE A 178 -12.04 4.04 18.22
N SER A 179 -12.75 4.68 17.29
CA SER A 179 -14.21 4.67 17.26
C SER A 179 -14.68 3.85 16.07
N HIS A 180 -15.70 3.02 16.26
CA HIS A 180 -16.19 2.10 15.25
C HIS A 180 -17.64 2.38 14.87
N ARG A 181 -17.95 2.25 13.57
CA ARG A 181 -19.33 2.18 13.06
C ARG A 181 -19.56 0.79 12.48
N PRO A 182 -20.27 -0.11 13.18
CA PRO A 182 -20.44 -1.48 12.73
C PRO A 182 -21.39 -1.53 11.53
N MET A 183 -21.04 -2.34 10.54
CA MET A 183 -21.94 -2.75 9.48
C MET A 183 -21.93 -4.28 9.44
N GLN A 184 -23.11 -4.88 9.61
CA GLN A 184 -23.35 -6.31 9.49
C GLN A 184 -24.57 -6.51 8.59
N ARG A 185 -24.50 -7.46 7.64
CA ARG A 185 -25.67 -7.85 6.86
C ARG A 185 -26.47 -8.83 7.72
N CYS A 186 -27.73 -8.51 8.02
CA CYS A 186 -28.64 -9.45 8.67
C CYS A 186 -29.07 -10.50 7.64
N GLU A 187 -28.30 -11.58 7.48
CA GLU A 187 -28.75 -12.75 6.73
C GLU A 187 -29.11 -13.88 7.70
N ALA A 188 -30.40 -14.21 7.72
CA ALA A 188 -30.89 -15.42 8.38
C ALA A 188 -30.41 -16.64 7.59
N GLY A 189 -29.52 -17.44 8.17
CA GLY A 189 -29.37 -18.85 7.80
C GLY A 189 -28.29 -19.22 6.78
N LEU A 190 -27.09 -18.66 6.87
CA LEU A 190 -25.91 -19.39 6.36
C LEU A 190 -25.57 -20.51 7.36
N PRO A 191 -25.46 -21.78 6.92
CA PRO A 191 -25.02 -22.86 7.79
C PRO A 191 -23.66 -22.47 8.35
N ASN A 192 -23.53 -22.57 9.67
CA ASN A 192 -22.27 -22.46 10.38
C ASN A 192 -21.43 -23.65 9.89
N GLU A 193 -20.68 -23.49 8.79
CA GLU A 193 -19.62 -24.44 8.46
C GLU A 193 -18.64 -24.36 9.62
N GLY A 194 -18.75 -25.33 10.52
CA GLY A 194 -18.11 -25.32 11.82
C GLY A 194 -16.64 -24.96 11.68
N SER A 195 -16.29 -23.76 12.12
CA SER A 195 -14.92 -23.33 12.26
C SER A 195 -14.30 -24.14 13.39
N THR A 196 -13.65 -25.26 13.03
CA THR A 196 -12.74 -25.99 13.93
C THR A 196 -11.34 -25.34 13.96
N GLY A 197 -11.21 -24.11 13.45
CA GLY A 197 -9.94 -23.42 13.23
C GLY A 197 -9.80 -22.10 13.96
N LYS A 198 -8.60 -21.51 13.87
CA LYS A 198 -8.25 -20.20 14.40
C LYS A 198 -9.04 -19.11 13.65
N VAL A 199 -9.71 -18.22 14.37
CA VAL A 199 -10.38 -17.05 13.79
C VAL A 199 -9.33 -16.03 13.32
N HIS A 200 -9.51 -15.52 12.10
CA HIS A 200 -8.65 -14.49 11.53
C HIS A 200 -9.41 -13.18 11.35
N ASN A 201 -8.76 -12.08 11.72
CA ASN A 201 -9.26 -10.72 11.58
C ASN A 201 -8.32 -9.93 10.66
N LEU A 202 -8.87 -9.00 9.88
CA LEU A 202 -8.10 -8.18 8.97
C LEU A 202 -8.25 -6.70 9.35
N PHE A 203 -7.12 -6.04 9.57
CA PHE A 203 -7.04 -4.59 9.74
C PHE A 203 -6.28 -3.97 8.58
N ALA A 204 -6.86 -2.94 7.96
CA ALA A 204 -6.26 -2.19 6.86
C ALA A 204 -6.13 -0.71 7.20
N PHE A 205 -4.99 -0.11 6.85
CA PHE A 205 -4.74 1.33 6.96
C PHE A 205 -3.74 1.75 5.88
N PRO A 206 -3.80 2.99 5.36
CA PRO A 206 -2.83 3.44 4.36
C PRO A 206 -1.53 3.89 5.04
N SER A 207 -0.38 3.66 4.42
CA SER A 207 0.86 4.31 4.86
C SER A 207 0.80 5.82 4.67
N GLU A 208 0.21 6.27 3.56
CA GLU A 208 -0.07 7.66 3.23
C GLU A 208 -1.44 7.77 2.54
N CYS A 209 -2.27 8.70 2.98
CA CYS A 209 -3.57 8.97 2.35
C CYS A 209 -3.39 9.74 1.03
N ASN A 210 -3.93 9.23 -0.07
CA ASN A 210 -3.85 9.88 -1.38
C ASN A 210 -4.66 11.19 -1.49
N PHE A 211 -5.57 11.44 -0.56
CA PHE A 211 -6.38 12.66 -0.52
C PHE A 211 -5.76 13.73 0.39
N SER A 212 -5.43 13.38 1.64
CA SER A 212 -4.95 14.36 2.63
C SER A 212 -3.43 14.45 2.73
N GLY A 213 -2.68 13.50 2.17
CA GLY A 213 -1.24 13.35 2.38
C GLY A 213 -0.86 12.92 3.79
N LYS A 214 -1.84 12.62 4.68
CA LYS A 214 -1.56 12.17 6.05
C LYS A 214 -0.81 10.84 6.00
N ARG A 215 0.35 10.79 6.66
CA ARG A 215 1.12 9.57 6.89
C ARG A 215 0.75 8.96 8.24
N PHE A 216 0.52 7.66 8.24
CA PHE A 216 0.21 6.90 9.46
C PHE A 216 1.50 6.36 10.07
N ASN A 217 1.58 6.41 11.40
CA ASN A 217 2.67 5.73 12.11
C ASN A 217 2.49 4.22 12.00
N LEU A 218 3.53 3.51 11.54
CA LEU A 218 3.54 2.07 11.38
C LEU A 218 3.51 1.32 12.73
N ASP A 219 3.79 1.97 13.85
CA ASP A 219 3.58 1.43 15.21
C ASP A 219 2.13 1.00 15.45
N LEU A 220 1.18 1.54 14.66
CA LEU A 220 -0.20 1.09 14.65
C LEU A 220 -0.34 -0.42 14.43
N VAL A 221 0.57 -1.04 13.66
CA VAL A 221 0.60 -2.51 13.46
C VAL A 221 0.80 -3.23 14.79
N ASN A 222 1.72 -2.76 15.62
CA ASN A 222 2.02 -3.37 16.92
C ASN A 222 0.84 -3.18 17.87
N ILE A 223 0.27 -1.98 17.89
CA ILE A 223 -0.86 -1.63 18.76
C ILE A 223 -2.10 -2.46 18.43
N VAL A 224 -2.39 -2.69 17.14
CA VAL A 224 -3.51 -3.53 16.73
C VAL A 224 -3.26 -5.01 17.06
N LYS A 225 -2.00 -5.48 16.95
CA LYS A 225 -1.63 -6.86 17.32
C LYS A 225 -1.68 -7.10 18.83
N GLU A 226 -1.26 -6.13 19.63
CA GLU A 226 -1.26 -6.20 21.10
C GLU A 226 -2.64 -5.92 21.70
N GLY A 227 -3.41 -5.02 21.06
CA GLY A 227 -4.73 -4.58 21.50
C GLY A 227 -5.90 -5.31 20.85
N SER A 228 -5.68 -6.40 20.11
CA SER A 228 -6.77 -7.11 19.40
C SER A 228 -7.93 -7.46 20.33
N ASP A 229 -7.62 -7.86 21.57
CA ASP A 229 -8.63 -8.27 22.56
C ASP A 229 -9.46 -7.10 23.12
N SER A 230 -8.89 -5.88 23.17
CA SER A 230 -9.58 -4.68 23.65
C SER A 230 -10.31 -3.92 22.53
N ILE A 231 -9.81 -4.01 21.29
CA ILE A 231 -10.37 -3.35 20.11
C ILE A 231 -11.59 -4.11 19.56
N LEU A 232 -11.59 -5.44 19.62
CA LEU A 232 -12.69 -6.28 19.13
C LEU A 232 -13.91 -6.27 20.06
N GLY A 233 -13.76 -5.79 21.30
CA GLY A 233 -14.80 -5.87 22.32
C GLY A 233 -15.04 -7.33 22.72
N SER A 234 -14.85 -7.66 24.00
CA SER A 234 -15.32 -8.94 24.52
C SER A 234 -16.83 -9.02 24.39
N SER A 235 -17.33 -9.64 23.33
CA SER A 235 -18.69 -10.15 23.27
C SER A 235 -18.77 -11.40 24.15
N SER A 236 -18.59 -11.24 25.46
CA SER A 236 -19.13 -12.18 26.43
C SER A 236 -20.65 -12.00 26.46
N LEU A 237 -21.31 -12.49 25.41
CA LEU A 237 -22.69 -12.93 25.53
C LEU A 237 -22.67 -14.12 26.48
N SER A 238 -22.85 -13.81 27.77
CA SER A 238 -23.18 -14.78 28.79
C SER A 238 -24.44 -15.51 28.35
N HIS A 239 -24.28 -16.72 27.83
CA HIS A 239 -25.38 -17.67 27.84
C HIS A 239 -25.75 -17.93 29.31
N ARG A 240 -26.91 -17.44 29.71
CA ARG A 240 -27.72 -18.13 30.71
C ARG A 240 -28.51 -19.23 30.01
#